data_AF-A0AAE2SGR6-F1
#
_entry.id   AF-A0AAE2SGR6-F1
#
_cell.length_a   1.000
_cell.length_b   1.000
_cell.length_c   1.000
_cell.angle_alpha   90.00
_cell.angle_beta   90.00
_cell.angle_gamma   90.00
#
_symmetry.space_group_name_H-M   'P 1'
#
loop_
_entity.id
_entity.type
_entity.pdbx_description
1 polymer ?
#
loop_
_entity_poly.entity_id
_entity_poly.type
_entity_poly.pdbx_seq_one_letter_code
_entity_poly.pdbx_strand_id
1 'polypeptide(L)'
;MKKSVMIIAVFCGGLIAGLFFDKLSSYYRMPGIWNQGESIVEKIEQYKENVGRYPDQQWFTETIPDVVTSEGHEWLYLNIEPSDSKGKTLLIATWIEYGDSFYAVYSGGLVRKVDLDTLTNKN
;
A
#
# COMPACT_ATOMS: atom_id res chain seq x y z
N MET A 1 -21.83 21.42 39.55
CA MET A 1 -20.48 20.84 39.31
C MET A 1 -20.48 19.39 38.82
N LYS A 2 -21.28 18.45 39.37
CA LYS A 2 -21.21 17.03 38.97
C LYS A 2 -21.66 16.71 37.53
N LYS A 3 -22.64 17.45 36.97
CA LYS A 3 -23.17 17.21 35.60
C LYS A 3 -22.19 17.61 34.49
N SER A 4 -21.45 18.71 34.69
CA SER A 4 -20.50 19.23 33.69
C SER A 4 -19.28 18.32 33.50
N VAL A 5 -18.78 17.71 34.57
CA VAL A 5 -17.67 16.74 34.51
C VAL A 5 -18.06 15.47 33.76
N MET A 6 -19.31 15.02 33.93
CA MET A 6 -19.83 13.84 33.24
C MET A 6 -19.95 14.08 31.73
N ILE A 7 -20.40 15.27 31.32
CA ILE A 7 -20.50 15.65 29.90
C ILE A 7 -19.11 15.72 29.26
N ILE A 8 -18.12 16.31 29.94
CA ILE A 8 -16.74 16.38 29.44
C ILE A 8 -16.14 14.98 29.32
N ALA A 9 -16.35 14.10 30.30
CA ALA A 9 -15.85 12.73 30.25
C ALA A 9 -16.47 11.92 29.11
N VAL A 10 -17.78 12.06 28.85
CA VAL A 10 -18.45 11.41 27.72
C VAL A 10 -17.96 11.97 26.38
N PHE A 11 -17.74 13.28 26.29
CA PHE A 11 -17.25 13.93 25.07
C PHE A 11 -15.80 13.53 24.76
N CYS A 12 -14.93 13.53 25.77
CA CYS A 12 -13.55 13.06 25.63
C CYS A 12 -13.50 11.55 25.33
N GLY A 13 -14.35 10.74 25.97
CA GLY A 13 -14.46 9.31 25.67
C GLY A 13 -14.90 9.03 24.24
N GLY A 14 -15.87 9.79 23.73
CA GLY A 14 -16.32 9.70 22.34
C GLY A 14 -15.24 10.13 21.32
N LEU A 15 -14.50 11.21 21.61
CA LEU A 15 -13.37 11.66 20.79
C LEU A 15 -12.23 10.63 20.76
N ILE A 16 -11.88 10.07 21.91
CA ILE A 16 -10.86 9.02 22.01
C ILE A 16 -11.34 7.78 21.25
N ALA A 17 -12.58 7.33 21.47
CA ALA A 17 -13.13 6.17 20.78
C ALA A 17 -13.16 6.36 19.25
N GLY A 18 -13.53 7.55 18.75
CA GLY A 18 -13.51 7.87 17.32
C GLY A 18 -12.10 7.80 16.72
N LEU A 19 -11.11 8.43 17.36
CA LEU A 19 -9.71 8.38 16.93
C LEU A 19 -9.12 6.96 16.96
N PHE A 20 -9.51 6.16 17.95
CA PHE A 20 -9.13 4.76 18.01
C PHE A 20 -9.82 3.92 16.94
N PHE A 21 -11.10 4.18 16.63
CA PHE A 21 -11.84 3.43 15.62
C PHE A 21 -11.30 3.68 14.20
N ASP A 22 -10.95 4.92 13.87
CA ASP A 22 -10.30 5.24 12.60
C ASP A 22 -8.96 4.50 12.47
N LYS A 23 -8.10 4.57 13.49
CA LYS A 23 -6.83 3.80 13.52
C LYS A 23 -7.03 2.29 13.46
N LEU A 24 -8.02 1.74 14.17
CA LEU A 24 -8.28 0.31 14.19
C LEU A 24 -8.79 -0.16 12.83
N SER A 25 -9.72 0.57 12.24
CA SER A 25 -10.26 0.24 10.91
C SER A 25 -9.19 0.30 9.83
N SER A 26 -8.26 1.26 9.89
CA SER A 26 -7.09 1.32 9.02
C SER A 26 -6.13 0.14 9.21
N TYR A 27 -5.93 -0.33 10.45
CA TYR A 27 -5.10 -1.50 10.75
C TYR A 27 -5.72 -2.82 10.22
N TYR A 28 -7.05 -2.95 10.27
CA TYR A 28 -7.76 -4.13 9.76
C TYR A 28 -7.98 -4.14 8.24
N ARG A 29 -7.76 -3.02 7.54
CA ARG A 29 -7.92 -2.86 6.08
C ARG A 29 -6.63 -3.18 5.29
N MET A 30 -5.47 -2.93 5.90
CA MET A 30 -4.15 -3.32 5.38
C MET A 30 -4.02 -4.75 4.79
N PRO A 31 -4.63 -5.81 5.35
CA PRO A 31 -4.51 -7.15 4.81
C PRO A 31 -5.06 -7.31 3.39
N GLY A 32 -6.10 -6.54 3.02
CA GLY A 32 -6.71 -6.60 1.69
C GLY A 32 -5.77 -6.09 0.59
N ILE A 33 -5.19 -4.92 0.83
CA ILE A 33 -4.18 -4.33 -0.05
C ILE A 33 -2.94 -5.22 -0.14
N TRP A 34 -2.51 -5.79 0.99
CA TRP A 34 -1.36 -6.68 1.05
C TRP A 34 -1.53 -7.90 0.14
N ASN A 35 -2.63 -8.63 0.31
CA ASN A 35 -2.89 -9.85 -0.45
C ASN A 35 -3.03 -9.58 -1.96
N GLN A 36 -3.65 -8.46 -2.32
CA GLN A 36 -3.78 -8.06 -3.72
C GLN A 36 -2.41 -7.70 -4.32
N GLY A 37 -1.61 -6.90 -3.61
CA GLY A 37 -0.26 -6.54 -4.04
C GLY A 37 0.66 -7.76 -4.22
N GLU A 38 0.60 -8.72 -3.29
CA GLU A 38 1.30 -10.01 -3.42
C GLU A 38 0.87 -10.79 -4.66
N SER A 39 -0.44 -10.90 -4.90
CA SER A 39 -0.97 -11.62 -6.06
C SER A 39 -0.56 -10.99 -7.40
N ILE A 40 -0.51 -9.65 -7.48
CA ILE A 40 -0.04 -8.96 -8.68
C ILE A 40 1.46 -9.21 -8.89
N VAL A 41 2.27 -9.12 -7.83
CA VAL A 41 3.71 -9.41 -7.92
C VAL A 41 3.98 -10.84 -8.35
N GLU A 42 3.19 -11.80 -7.87
CA GLU A 42 3.31 -13.20 -8.31
C GLU A 42 3.12 -13.32 -9.83
N LYS A 43 2.13 -12.63 -10.41
CA LYS A 43 1.92 -12.61 -11.87
C LYS A 43 3.08 -11.94 -12.63
N ILE A 44 3.64 -10.87 -12.08
CA ILE A 44 4.79 -10.16 -12.65
C ILE A 44 6.05 -11.06 -12.62
N GLU A 45 6.29 -11.76 -11.52
CA GLU A 45 7.42 -12.68 -11.39
C GLU A 45 7.24 -13.91 -12.29
N GLN A 46 6.02 -14.47 -12.39
CA GLN A 46 5.71 -15.53 -13.36
C GLN A 46 5.97 -15.08 -14.80
N TYR A 47 5.61 -13.83 -15.15
CA TYR A 47 5.96 -13.27 -16.46
C TYR A 47 7.48 -13.24 -16.65
N LYS A 48 8.23 -12.74 -15.66
CA LYS A 48 9.69 -12.67 -15.73
C LYS A 48 10.34 -14.04 -15.84
N GLU A 49 9.86 -15.04 -15.10
CA GLU A 49 10.33 -16.42 -15.19
C GLU A 49 10.14 -16.99 -16.60
N ASN A 50 9.02 -16.66 -17.26
CA ASN A 50 8.70 -17.15 -18.61
C ASN A 50 9.39 -16.37 -19.74
N VAL A 51 9.53 -15.05 -19.61
CA VAL A 51 10.01 -14.16 -20.69
C VAL A 51 11.47 -13.74 -20.49
N GLY A 52 12.03 -13.93 -19.29
CA GLY A 52 13.40 -13.55 -18.92
C GLY A 52 13.58 -12.06 -18.59
N ARG A 53 12.51 -11.26 -18.60
CA ARG A 53 12.51 -9.83 -18.26
C ARG A 53 11.21 -9.44 -17.56
N TYR A 54 11.27 -8.40 -16.75
CA TYR A 54 10.07 -7.80 -16.18
C TYR A 54 9.17 -7.20 -17.28
N PRO A 55 7.83 -7.19 -17.09
CA PRO A 55 6.89 -6.65 -18.05
C PRO A 55 7.03 -5.13 -18.17
N ASP A 56 6.46 -4.55 -19.23
CA ASP A 56 6.32 -3.10 -19.35
C ASP A 56 4.99 -2.62 -18.74
N GLN A 57 4.80 -1.30 -18.70
CA GLN A 57 3.57 -0.69 -18.20
C GLN A 57 2.33 -1.15 -18.97
N GLN A 58 2.47 -1.34 -20.28
CA GLN A 58 1.35 -1.72 -21.14
C GLN A 58 0.84 -3.11 -20.78
N TRP A 59 1.74 -4.08 -20.63
CA TRP A 59 1.39 -5.42 -20.18
C TRP A 59 0.67 -5.38 -18.82
N PHE A 60 1.13 -4.55 -17.89
CA PHE A 60 0.52 -4.42 -16.56
C PHE A 60 -0.94 -3.92 -16.66
N THR A 61 -1.18 -2.86 -17.43
CA THR A 61 -2.52 -2.29 -17.65
C THR A 61 -3.45 -3.25 -18.39
N GLU A 62 -2.94 -4.06 -19.32
CA GLU A 62 -3.74 -5.01 -20.09
C GLU A 62 -4.03 -6.33 -19.34
N THR A 63 -3.07 -6.82 -18.55
CA THR A 63 -3.12 -8.17 -17.96
C THR A 63 -3.69 -8.19 -16.56
N ILE A 64 -3.65 -7.07 -15.85
CA ILE A 64 -4.18 -6.93 -14.49
C ILE A 64 -5.46 -6.09 -14.58
N PRO A 65 -6.60 -6.66 -15.03
CA PRO A 65 -7.89 -5.98 -14.92
C PRO A 65 -8.15 -5.80 -13.43
N ASP A 66 -8.50 -4.59 -13.01
CA ASP A 66 -8.69 -4.21 -11.60
C ASP A 66 -7.39 -3.99 -10.80
N VAL A 67 -6.55 -3.06 -11.28
CA VAL A 67 -5.43 -2.49 -10.50
C VAL A 67 -5.88 -1.60 -9.34
N VAL A 68 -7.19 -1.36 -9.19
CA VAL A 68 -7.75 -0.61 -8.07
C VAL A 68 -7.97 -1.55 -6.89
N THR A 69 -7.54 -1.14 -5.70
CA THR A 69 -7.75 -1.89 -4.47
C THR A 69 -9.21 -1.86 -4.05
N SER A 70 -9.61 -2.78 -3.16
CA SER A 70 -10.95 -2.74 -2.53
C SER A 70 -11.24 -1.43 -1.80
N GLU A 71 -10.21 -0.63 -1.54
CA GLU A 71 -10.27 0.67 -0.85
C GLU A 71 -10.25 1.86 -1.82
N GLY A 72 -10.20 1.60 -3.15
CA GLY A 72 -10.22 2.62 -4.18
C GLY A 72 -8.85 3.17 -4.57
N HIS A 73 -7.76 2.57 -4.12
CA HIS A 73 -6.39 3.01 -4.43
C HIS A 73 -5.83 2.30 -5.65
N GLU A 74 -5.14 3.01 -6.54
CA GLU A 74 -4.61 2.42 -7.76
C GLU A 74 -3.19 1.84 -7.53
N TRP A 75 -2.94 0.64 -8.04
CA TRP A 75 -1.60 0.09 -8.16
C TRP A 75 -0.91 0.67 -9.39
N LEU A 76 0.24 1.28 -9.17
CA LEU A 76 1.09 1.83 -10.19
C LEU A 76 2.28 0.90 -10.39
N TYR A 77 2.43 0.37 -11.60
CA TYR A 77 3.67 -0.29 -11.99
C TYR A 77 4.78 0.75 -12.12
N LEU A 78 5.96 0.40 -11.60
CA LEU A 78 7.10 1.30 -11.57
C LEU A 78 8.16 0.78 -12.53
N ASN A 79 8.58 1.65 -13.46
CA ASN A 79 9.57 1.35 -14.48
C ASN A 79 10.86 0.88 -13.78
N ILE A 80 11.29 -0.34 -14.10
CA ILE A 80 12.09 -1.23 -13.23
C ILE A 80 13.48 -0.67 -12.89
N GLU A 81 13.54 0.18 -11.88
CA GLU A 81 14.63 0.56 -10.95
C GLU A 81 14.04 1.70 -10.10
N PRO A 82 13.99 1.59 -8.75
CA PRO A 82 15.13 1.22 -7.89
C PRO A 82 15.06 -0.15 -7.19
N SER A 83 16.22 -0.65 -6.78
CA SER A 83 16.37 -1.82 -5.89
C SER A 83 16.72 -1.42 -4.45
N ASP A 84 16.26 -2.17 -3.46
CA ASP A 84 16.62 -1.96 -2.05
C ASP A 84 18.06 -2.43 -1.73
N SER A 85 18.52 -2.18 -0.50
CA SER A 85 19.85 -2.61 -0.02
C SER A 85 20.04 -4.14 0.03
N LYS A 86 18.98 -4.91 -0.20
CA LYS A 86 18.99 -6.37 -0.28
C LYS A 86 18.90 -6.87 -1.72
N GLY A 87 18.96 -5.97 -2.71
CA GLY A 87 18.86 -6.28 -4.14
C GLY A 87 17.45 -6.61 -4.62
N LYS A 88 16.41 -6.35 -3.81
CA LYS A 88 15.03 -6.55 -4.24
C LYS A 88 14.58 -5.37 -5.09
N THR A 89 13.94 -5.65 -6.21
CA THR A 89 13.43 -4.62 -7.11
C THR A 89 12.02 -4.25 -6.73
N LEU A 90 11.73 -2.95 -6.68
CA LEU A 90 10.38 -2.43 -6.50
C LEU A 90 9.57 -2.66 -7.78
N LEU A 91 8.41 -3.32 -7.70
CA LEU A 91 7.61 -3.65 -8.90
C LEU A 91 6.36 -2.81 -9.03
N ILE A 92 5.63 -2.64 -7.92
CA ILE A 92 4.38 -1.88 -7.88
C ILE A 92 4.30 -1.07 -6.59
N ALA A 93 3.60 0.05 -6.64
CA ALA A 93 3.25 0.83 -5.46
C ALA A 93 1.81 1.33 -5.52
N THR A 94 1.17 1.50 -4.37
CA THR A 94 -0.12 2.16 -4.24
C THR A 94 -0.06 3.20 -3.14
N TRP A 95 -0.74 4.33 -3.36
CA TRP A 95 -0.90 5.33 -2.32
C TRP A 95 -2.04 4.90 -1.40
N ILE A 96 -1.73 4.67 -0.12
CA ILE A 96 -2.74 4.48 0.91
C ILE A 96 -2.80 5.78 1.71
N GLU A 97 -4.00 6.35 1.91
CA GLU A 97 -4.19 7.54 2.74
C GLU A 97 -3.92 7.22 4.22
N TYR A 98 -2.65 7.09 4.57
CA TYR A 98 -2.16 6.87 5.92
C TYR A 98 -0.84 7.60 6.13
N GLY A 99 -0.93 8.93 6.30
CA GLY A 99 0.20 9.83 6.53
C GLY A 99 1.18 9.86 5.37
N ASP A 100 0.82 10.50 4.26
CA ASP A 100 1.70 10.87 3.12
C ASP A 100 2.64 9.78 2.58
N SER A 101 2.29 8.51 2.76
CA SER A 101 3.20 7.38 2.50
C SER A 101 2.66 6.42 1.46
N PHE A 102 3.57 5.80 0.72
CA PHE A 102 3.25 4.77 -0.26
C PHE A 102 3.46 3.40 0.33
N TYR A 103 2.72 2.43 -0.18
CA TYR A 103 2.96 1.03 0.08
C TYR A 103 3.37 0.37 -1.21
N ALA A 104 4.54 -0.26 -1.19
CA ALA A 104 5.12 -0.81 -2.38
C ALA A 104 5.51 -2.26 -2.16
N VAL A 105 5.35 -3.05 -3.22
CA VAL A 105 5.63 -4.48 -3.20
C VAL A 105 6.86 -4.75 -4.03
N TYR A 106 7.80 -5.44 -3.42
CA TYR A 106 9.09 -5.80 -4.01
C TYR A 106 9.03 -7.20 -4.60
N SER A 107 9.96 -7.48 -5.51
CA SER A 107 10.25 -8.83 -6.02
C SER A 107 10.32 -9.85 -4.86
N GLY A 108 9.53 -10.92 -4.97
CA GLY A 108 9.34 -11.92 -3.92
C GLY A 108 8.25 -11.58 -2.89
N GLY A 109 7.28 -10.72 -3.24
CA GLY A 109 6.02 -10.52 -2.52
C GLY A 109 6.09 -9.67 -1.26
N LEU A 110 7.24 -9.09 -0.92
CA LEU A 110 7.35 -8.34 0.34
C LEU A 110 6.80 -6.92 0.17
N VAL A 111 5.75 -6.56 0.90
CA VAL A 111 5.25 -5.18 0.95
C VAL A 111 6.00 -4.38 2.01
N ARG A 112 6.37 -3.14 1.69
CA ARG A 112 6.92 -2.18 2.66
C ARG A 112 6.26 -0.82 2.49
N LYS A 113 6.19 -0.10 3.61
CA LYS A 113 5.97 1.34 3.59
C LYS A 113 7.20 2.01 2.99
N VAL A 114 6.99 2.87 2.00
CA VAL A 114 8.04 3.61 1.29
C VAL A 114 7.65 5.08 1.24
N ASP A 115 8.61 5.96 1.52
CA ASP A 115 8.39 7.40 1.43
C ASP A 115 8.29 7.82 -0.05
N LEU A 116 7.40 8.78 -0.36
CA LEU A 116 7.19 9.30 -1.72
C LEU A 116 8.50 9.74 -2.38
N ASP A 117 9.39 10.36 -1.59
CA ASP A 117 10.69 10.81 -2.08
C ASP A 117 11.56 9.65 -2.57
N THR A 118 11.43 8.46 -1.99
CA THR A 118 12.19 7.28 -2.44
C THR A 118 11.64 6.70 -3.75
N LEU A 119 10.36 6.97 -4.06
CA LEU A 119 9.71 6.55 -5.31
C LEU A 119 9.94 7.54 -6.45
N THR A 120 10.10 8.82 -6.11
CA THR A 120 10.17 9.92 -7.08
C THR A 120 11.58 10.47 -7.29
N ASN A 121 12.46 10.41 -6.28
CA ASN A 121 13.87 10.76 -6.45
C ASN A 121 14.70 9.53 -6.80
N LYS A 122 15.19 9.53 -8.04
CA LYS A 122 16.29 8.70 -8.50
C LYS A 122 17.59 9.26 -7.95
N ASN A 123 18.02 8.84 -6.76
CA ASN A 123 19.40 9.03 -6.30
C ASN A 123 20.15 7.71 -6.40
#